data_AF-A0A7Y2XWW4-F1
#
_entry.id   AF-A0A7Y2XWW4-F1
#
_cell.length_a   1.000
_cell.length_b   1.000
_cell.length_c   1.000
_cell.angle_alpha   90.00
_cell.angle_beta   90.00
_cell.angle_gamma   90.00
#
_symmetry.space_group_name_H-M   'P 1'
#
loop_
_entity.id
_entity.type
_entity.pdbx_description
1 polymer ?
#
loop_
_entity_poly.entity_id
_entity_poly.type
_entity_poly.pdbx_seq_one_letter_code
_entity_poly.pdbx_strand_id
1 'polypeptide(L)'
;MELALIGATEAAEQIRGGLISSEDLISACLKQIERLEDQVGAWAHLDTDFALQQARTADRAMQEGQPLGSLHGVPVGIKDIIDTKDILTEDGTVLH
;
A
#
# COMPACT_ATOMS: atom_id res chain seq x y z
N MET A 1 14.78 10.18 6.25
CA MET A 1 14.57 9.44 4.98
C MET A 1 13.09 9.54 4.65
N GLU A 2 12.73 9.95 3.44
CA GLU A 2 11.33 10.04 3.04
C GLU A 2 10.87 8.63 2.66
N LEU A 3 10.31 7.89 3.63
CA LEU A 3 9.91 6.48 3.49
C LEU A 3 9.07 6.21 2.23
N ALA A 4 8.22 7.16 1.84
CA ALA A 4 7.36 7.04 0.66
C ALA A 4 8.11 7.06 -0.69
N LEU A 5 9.42 7.34 -0.71
CA LEU A 5 10.23 7.42 -1.93
C LEU A 5 11.19 6.23 -2.12
N ILE A 6 11.24 5.27 -1.20
CA ILE A 6 12.11 4.09 -1.38
C ILE A 6 11.55 3.18 -2.46
N GLY A 7 12.43 2.44 -3.14
CA GLY A 7 12.02 1.48 -4.18
C GLY A 7 11.33 0.24 -3.60
N ALA A 8 10.54 -0.48 -4.39
CA ALA A 8 9.82 -1.68 -3.94
C ALA A 8 10.75 -2.79 -3.43
N THR A 9 11.90 -3.01 -4.08
CA THR A 9 12.90 -4.00 -3.63
C THR A 9 13.51 -3.59 -2.29
N GLU A 10 13.85 -2.31 -2.14
CA GLU A 10 14.39 -1.77 -0.90
C GLU A 10 13.36 -1.86 0.24
N ALA A 11 12.10 -1.52 -0.03
CA ALA A 11 11.00 -1.70 0.93
C ALA A 11 10.86 -3.15 1.39
N ALA A 12 10.85 -4.11 0.44
CA ALA A 12 10.74 -5.53 0.76
C ALA A 12 11.91 -6.02 1.61
N GLU A 13 13.14 -5.57 1.31
CA GLU A 13 14.35 -5.89 2.08
C GLU A 13 14.29 -5.28 3.49
N GLN A 14 13.93 -4.01 3.62
CA GLN A 14 13.87 -3.33 4.91
C GLN A 14 12.74 -3.87 5.81
N ILE A 15 11.57 -4.18 5.24
CA ILE A 15 10.46 -4.81 5.97
C ILE A 15 10.89 -6.20 6.46
N ARG A 16 11.42 -7.04 5.58
CA ARG A 16 11.89 -8.39 5.94
C ARG A 16 13.02 -8.35 6.98
N GLY A 17 13.87 -7.33 6.91
CA GLY A 17 14.93 -7.09 7.89
C GLY A 17 14.44 -6.49 9.21
N GLY A 18 13.16 -6.12 9.32
CA GLY A 18 12.59 -5.46 10.50
C GLY A 18 13.09 -4.04 10.75
N LEU A 19 13.68 -3.40 9.73
CA LEU A 19 14.17 -2.01 9.81
C LEU A 19 13.02 -0.99 9.77
N ILE A 20 11.95 -1.34 9.04
CA ILE A 20 10.71 -0.56 8.95
C ILE A 20 9.53 -1.54 9.02
N SER A 21 8.37 -1.08 9.47
CA SER A 21 7.14 -1.88 9.37
C SER A 21 6.38 -1.58 8.06
N SER A 22 5.51 -2.50 7.66
CA SER A 22 4.55 -2.26 6.58
C SER A 22 3.64 -1.08 6.92
N GLU A 23 3.21 -0.97 8.19
CA GLU A 23 2.38 0.15 8.68
C GLU A 23 3.08 1.50 8.56
N ASP A 24 4.38 1.58 8.87
CA ASP A 24 5.16 2.82 8.73
C ASP A 24 5.24 3.27 7.26
N LEU A 25 5.48 2.31 6.36
CA LEU A 25 5.61 2.60 4.94
C LEU A 25 4.28 3.07 4.33
N ILE A 26 3.17 2.35 4.57
CA ILE A 26 1.87 2.79 4.05
C ILE A 26 1.45 4.12 4.66
N SER A 27 1.74 4.36 5.95
CA SER A 27 1.43 5.63 6.61
C SER A 27 2.20 6.80 5.97
N ALA A 28 3.44 6.58 5.54
CA ALA A 28 4.22 7.58 4.81
C ALA A 28 3.62 7.83 3.41
N CYS A 29 3.23 6.78 2.69
CA CYS A 29 2.58 6.89 1.38
C CYS A 29 1.25 7.67 1.47
N LEU A 30 0.39 7.34 2.44
CA LEU A 30 -0.90 8.02 2.67
C LEU A 30 -0.72 9.52 2.95
N LYS A 31 0.27 9.89 3.79
CA LYS A 31 0.60 11.31 4.02
C LYS A 31 1.05 12.03 2.75
N GLN A 32 1.77 11.34 1.86
CA GLN A 32 2.18 11.91 0.59
C GLN A 32 1.00 12.07 -0.38
N ILE A 33 0.08 11.11 -0.39
CA ILE A 33 -1.17 11.19 -1.16
C ILE A 33 -2.00 12.37 -0.67
N GLU A 34 -2.26 12.48 0.63
CA GLU A 34 -2.99 13.60 1.24
C GLU A 34 -2.43 14.97 0.82
N ARG A 35 -1.09 15.09 0.73
CA ARG A 35 -0.42 16.34 0.33
C ARG A 35 -0.55 16.67 -1.16
N LEU A 36 -0.67 15.67 -2.02
CA LEU A 36 -0.49 15.82 -3.47
C LEU A 36 -1.77 15.59 -4.27
N GLU A 37 -2.78 14.93 -3.71
CA GLU A 37 -3.90 14.41 -4.49
C GLU A 37 -4.73 15.51 -5.14
N ASP A 38 -4.92 16.66 -4.47
CA ASP A 38 -5.61 17.82 -5.05
C ASP A 38 -4.94 18.35 -6.33
N GLN A 39 -3.65 18.09 -6.52
CA GLN A 39 -2.88 18.53 -7.68
C GLN A 39 -2.70 17.41 -8.72
N VAL A 40 -2.58 16.17 -8.27
CA VAL A 40 -2.25 15.02 -9.13
C VAL A 40 -3.50 14.32 -9.65
N GLY A 41 -4.52 14.13 -8.81
CA GLY A 41 -5.74 13.41 -9.15
C GLY A 41 -5.49 11.97 -9.61
N ALA A 42 -4.66 11.22 -8.86
CA ALA A 42 -4.24 9.87 -9.24
C ALA A 42 -5.21 8.76 -8.82
N TRP A 43 -6.04 8.96 -7.78
CA TRP A 43 -6.82 7.89 -7.17
C TRP A 43 -8.31 8.02 -7.50
N ALA A 44 -8.86 7.02 -8.19
CA ALA A 44 -10.31 6.88 -8.37
C ALA A 44 -11.00 6.44 -7.07
N HIS A 45 -10.35 5.54 -6.34
CA HIS A 45 -10.79 5.05 -5.05
C HIS A 45 -9.59 4.90 -4.11
N LEU A 46 -9.74 5.33 -2.85
CA LEU A 46 -8.72 5.21 -1.82
C LEU A 46 -9.38 4.85 -0.48
N ASP A 47 -9.15 3.63 -0.01
CA ASP A 47 -9.55 3.18 1.33
C ASP A 47 -8.33 3.13 2.25
N THR A 48 -8.17 4.18 3.06
CA THR A 48 -7.03 4.33 3.96
C THR A 48 -7.05 3.33 5.11
N ASP A 49 -8.23 3.02 5.63
CA ASP A 49 -8.40 2.13 6.78
C ASP A 49 -8.11 0.69 6.38
N PHE A 50 -8.60 0.27 5.21
CA PHE A 50 -8.28 -1.02 4.62
C PHE A 50 -6.76 -1.17 4.40
N ALA A 51 -6.11 -0.16 3.82
CA ALA A 51 -4.66 -0.20 3.58
C ALA A 51 -3.85 -0.34 4.87
N LEU A 52 -4.20 0.41 5.93
CA LEU A 52 -3.57 0.30 7.25
C LEU A 52 -3.84 -1.06 7.91
N GLN A 53 -5.05 -1.59 7.79
CA GLN A 53 -5.40 -2.91 8.33
C GLN A 53 -4.59 -4.04 7.66
N GLN A 54 -4.42 -3.97 6.33
CA GLN A 54 -3.63 -4.94 5.57
C GLN A 54 -2.16 -4.88 5.98
N ALA A 55 -1.60 -3.69 6.16
CA ALA A 55 -0.23 -3.49 6.61
C ALA A 55 0.02 -4.10 8.00
N ARG A 56 -0.85 -3.82 8.97
CA ARG A 56 -0.81 -4.43 10.31
C ARG A 56 -0.90 -5.96 10.27
N THR A 57 -1.70 -6.49 9.35
CA THR A 57 -1.82 -7.95 9.16
C THR A 57 -0.52 -8.53 8.61
N ALA A 58 0.13 -7.86 7.66
CA ALA A 58 1.44 -8.25 7.15
C ALA A 58 2.51 -8.21 8.25
N ASP A 59 2.54 -7.16 9.07
CA ASP A 59 3.47 -7.05 10.20
C ASP A 59 3.28 -8.17 11.22
N ARG A 60 2.02 -8.51 11.54
CA ARG A 60 1.71 -9.66 12.42
C ARG A 60 2.18 -10.98 11.84
N ALA A 61 1.91 -11.25 10.56
CA ALA A 61 2.35 -12.48 9.91
C ALA A 61 3.88 -12.65 9.96
N MET A 62 4.63 -11.55 9.84
CA MET A 62 6.07 -11.55 10.00
C MET A 62 6.50 -11.88 11.44
N GLN A 63 5.86 -11.26 12.45
CA GLN A 63 6.14 -11.53 13.87
C GLN A 63 5.84 -12.99 14.26
N GLU A 64 4.82 -13.59 13.66
CA GLU A 64 4.43 -14.99 13.86
C GLU A 64 5.33 -15.98 13.10
N GLY A 65 6.29 -15.50 12.30
CA GLY A 65 7.19 -16.36 11.51
C GLY A 65 6.49 -17.10 10.38
N GLN A 66 5.38 -16.57 9.86
CA GLN A 66 4.67 -17.17 8.73
C GLN A 66 5.52 -17.12 7.45
N PRO A 67 5.28 -18.03 6.48
CA PRO A 67 5.93 -17.94 5.17
C PRO A 67 5.59 -16.63 4.46
N LEU A 68 6.59 -15.84 4.09
CA LEU A 68 6.41 -14.50 3.50
C LEU A 68 6.75 -14.50 2.01
N GLY A 69 5.85 -13.96 1.18
CA GLY A 69 6.08 -13.73 -0.25
C GLY A 69 7.15 -12.66 -0.53
N SER A 70 7.59 -12.53 -1.79
CA SER A 70 8.68 -11.62 -2.17
C SER A 70 8.35 -10.13 -1.94
N LEU A 71 7.08 -9.74 -2.05
CA LEU A 71 6.59 -8.37 -1.83
C LEU A 71 5.83 -8.21 -0.51
N HIS A 72 6.07 -9.09 0.47
CA HIS A 72 5.37 -9.05 1.75
C HIS A 72 5.46 -7.66 2.41
N GLY A 73 4.31 -7.07 2.71
CA GLY A 73 4.20 -5.75 3.36
C GLY A 73 4.46 -4.54 2.46
N VAL A 74 4.78 -4.72 1.17
CA VAL A 74 5.01 -3.60 0.24
C VAL A 74 3.66 -3.05 -0.27
N PRO A 75 3.37 -1.74 -0.11
CA PRO A 75 2.18 -1.12 -0.67
C PRO A 75 2.14 -1.17 -2.20
N VAL A 76 0.95 -1.33 -2.76
CA VAL A 76 0.71 -1.26 -4.21
C VAL A 76 -0.53 -0.42 -4.50
N GLY A 77 -0.45 0.41 -5.55
CA GLY A 77 -1.62 1.03 -6.17
C GLY A 77 -2.05 0.20 -7.37
N ILE A 78 -3.35 -0.04 -7.52
CA ILE A 78 -3.92 -0.81 -8.62
C ILE A 78 -4.68 0.14 -9.54
N LYS A 79 -4.47 0.01 -10.85
CA LYS A 79 -5.20 0.81 -11.83
C LYS A 79 -6.66 0.36 -11.84
N ASP A 80 -7.59 1.31 -11.84
CA ASP A 80 -9.05 1.11 -11.79
C ASP A 80 -9.68 0.38 -13.00
N ILE A 81 -8.86 -0.18 -13.89
CA ILE A 81 -9.31 -1.08 -14.97
C ILE A 81 -8.89 -2.54 -14.73
N ILE A 82 -8.46 -2.83 -13.50
CA ILE A 82 -8.01 -4.14 -13.05
C ILE A 82 -8.94 -4.53 -11.91
N ASP A 83 -9.65 -5.66 -12.09
CA ASP A 83 -10.59 -6.16 -11.10
C ASP A 83 -9.94 -6.29 -9.72
N THR A 84 -10.57 -5.65 -8.73
CA THR A 84 -10.23 -5.80 -7.33
C THR A 84 -11.38 -6.44 -6.58
N LYS A 85 -11.07 -7.40 -5.71
CA LYS A 85 -12.09 -8.06 -4.90
C LYS A 85 -12.41 -7.18 -3.69
N ASP A 86 -13.70 -6.95 -3.46
CA ASP A 86 -14.22 -6.21 -2.30
C ASP A 86 -13.80 -4.72 -2.23
N ILE A 87 -13.23 -4.19 -3.32
CA ILE A 87 -12.88 -2.78 -3.53
C ILE A 87 -13.59 -2.31 -4.80
N LEU A 88 -14.03 -1.04 -4.84
CA LEU A 88 -14.72 -0.50 -6.00
C LEU A 88 -13.79 -0.51 -7.24
N THR A 89 -14.33 -0.90 -8.39
CA THR A 89 -13.67 -0.81 -9.69
C THR A 89 -14.67 -0.18 -10.66
N GLU A 90 -14.32 0.97 -11.24
CA GLU A 90 -15.21 1.77 -12.10
C GLU A 90 -14.80 1.74 -13.58
N ASP A 91 -13.72 1.02 -13.93
CA ASP A 91 -13.19 0.91 -15.30
C ASP A 91 -12.94 2.28 -15.97
N GLY A 92 -12.66 3.32 -15.16
CA GLY A 92 -12.48 4.69 -15.64
C GLY A 92 -13.72 5.31 -16.28
N THR A 93 -14.93 4.84 -15.95
CA THR A 93 -16.21 5.36 -16.46
C THR A 93 -17.26 5.47 -15.36
N VAL A 94 -18.13 6.46 -15.45
CA VAL A 94 -19.28 6.64 -14.53
C VAL A 94 -20.46 5.69 -14.85
N LEU A 95 -20.34 4.89 -15.90
CA LEU A 95 -21.37 3.96 -16.38
C LEU A 95 -21.02 2.55 -15.90
N HIS A 96 -21.81 2.04 -14.95
CA HIS A 96 -21.82 0.64 -14.55
C HIS A 96 -22.74 -0.19 -15.45
#